data_AF-A0A4S4LTP1-F1
#
_entry.id   AF-A0A4S4LTP1-F1
#
_cell.length_a   1.000
_cell.length_b   1.000
_cell.length_c   1.000
_cell.angle_alpha   90.00
_cell.angle_beta   90.00
_cell.angle_gamma   90.00
#
_symmetry.space_group_name_H-M   'P 1'
#
loop_
_entity.id
_entity.type
_entity.pdbx_description
1 polymer ?
#
loop_
_entity_poly.entity_id
_entity_poly.type
_entity_poly.pdbx_seq_one_letter_code
_entity_poly.pdbx_strand_id
1 'polypeptide(L)'
;MTLHAGPYGQALDSLPAEYDPTPENPRPRRLVYGIPVTTDALFDYAEWAGLAQYVGRGTWKRPNPFSLDKAVDLLSDYCRFDMYLKTPYLYLSTRHCIIEMWNNYNYTTCQTDAKFLAEMTRFIQSELRLDEATTQPKWFFVAE
;
A
#
# COMPACT_ATOMS: atom_id res chain seq x y z
N MET A 1 -2.18 -2.47 -33.08
CA MET A 1 -1.86 -3.48 -32.06
C MET A 1 -2.69 -3.12 -30.83
N THR A 2 -3.82 -3.80 -30.65
CA THR A 2 -4.78 -3.50 -29.59
C THR A 2 -4.19 -4.02 -28.29
N LEU A 3 -3.60 -3.14 -27.47
CA LEU A 3 -3.27 -3.47 -26.09
C LEU A 3 -4.59 -3.82 -25.42
N HIS A 4 -4.86 -5.11 -25.23
CA HIS A 4 -5.94 -5.56 -24.37
C HIS A 4 -5.74 -4.82 -23.03
N ALA A 5 -6.71 -3.95 -22.69
CA ALA A 5 -6.80 -3.32 -21.40
C ALA A 5 -7.03 -4.42 -20.37
N GLY A 6 -5.94 -5.08 -19.94
CA GLY A 6 -6.00 -6.02 -18.84
C GLY A 6 -6.37 -5.28 -17.56
N PRO A 7 -6.88 -5.98 -16.52
CA PRO A 7 -7.40 -5.40 -15.28
C PRO A 7 -6.32 -4.71 -14.41
N TYR A 8 -5.11 -4.53 -14.93
CA TYR A 8 -3.90 -4.19 -14.18
C TYR A 8 -3.86 -2.77 -13.60
N GLY A 9 -4.89 -1.95 -13.86
CA GLY A 9 -5.03 -0.61 -13.30
C GLY A 9 -6.24 -0.46 -12.38
N GLN A 10 -6.98 -1.55 -12.12
CA GLN A 10 -8.18 -1.52 -11.30
C GLN A 10 -7.86 -1.93 -9.87
N ALA A 11 -8.42 -1.18 -8.92
CA ALA A 11 -8.57 -1.64 -7.55
C ALA A 11 -9.75 -2.62 -7.51
N LEU A 12 -9.59 -3.75 -6.82
CA LEU A 12 -10.59 -4.81 -6.74
C LEU A 12 -11.08 -4.94 -5.30
N ASP A 13 -12.39 -5.08 -5.10
CA ASP A 13 -12.97 -5.22 -3.76
C ASP A 13 -12.77 -6.64 -3.17
N SER A 14 -12.54 -7.63 -4.03
CA SER A 14 -12.24 -9.02 -3.65
C SER A 14 -11.09 -9.59 -4.48
N LEU A 15 -10.40 -10.59 -3.93
CA LEU A 15 -9.37 -11.34 -4.65
C LEU A 15 -10.05 -12.24 -5.70
N PRO A 16 -9.78 -12.07 -7.01
CA PRO A 16 -10.32 -12.96 -8.02
C PRO A 16 -9.70 -14.35 -7.89
N ALA A 17 -10.51 -15.39 -8.12
CA ALA A 17 -10.12 -16.79 -7.90
C ALA A 17 -8.93 -17.23 -8.76
N GLU A 18 -8.74 -16.65 -9.95
CA GLU A 18 -7.60 -16.95 -10.81
C GLU A 18 -6.24 -16.47 -10.24
N TYR A 19 -6.28 -15.59 -9.24
CA TYR A 19 -5.09 -15.10 -8.54
C TYR A 19 -4.92 -15.70 -7.15
N ASP A 20 -5.82 -16.58 -6.71
CA ASP A 20 -5.63 -17.38 -5.51
C ASP A 20 -4.59 -18.49 -5.81
N PRO A 21 -3.49 -18.63 -5.05
CA PRO A 21 -2.53 -19.69 -5.28
C PRO A 21 -3.13 -21.07 -5.01
N THR A 22 -3.15 -21.92 -6.04
CA THR A 22 -3.62 -23.31 -5.93
C THR A 22 -2.53 -24.30 -6.35
N PRO A 23 -2.65 -25.60 -6.05
CA PRO A 23 -1.73 -26.60 -6.57
C PRO A 23 -1.60 -26.58 -8.11
N GLU A 24 -2.71 -26.29 -8.81
CA GLU A 24 -2.77 -26.21 -10.28
C GLU A 24 -2.20 -24.90 -10.84
N ASN A 25 -2.24 -23.83 -10.06
CA ASN A 25 -1.64 -22.53 -10.36
C ASN A 25 -0.86 -22.02 -9.14
N PRO A 26 0.36 -22.53 -8.89
CA PRO A 26 1.10 -22.22 -7.66
C PRO A 26 1.75 -20.84 -7.68
N ARG A 27 1.76 -20.17 -8.84
CA ARG A 27 2.43 -18.87 -9.03
C ARG A 27 1.56 -17.92 -9.87
N PRO A 28 0.33 -17.59 -9.41
CA PRO A 28 -0.44 -16.55 -10.04
C PRO A 28 0.30 -15.21 -9.97
N ARG A 29 -0.09 -14.24 -10.80
CA ARG A 29 0.43 -12.89 -10.65
C ARG A 29 0.15 -12.37 -9.25
N ARG A 30 1.11 -11.66 -8.66
CA ARG A 30 0.96 -11.12 -7.31
C ARG A 30 -0.02 -9.95 -7.26
N LEU A 31 -0.93 -10.00 -6.30
CA LEU A 31 -1.75 -8.85 -5.89
C LEU A 31 -1.50 -8.56 -4.42
N VAL A 32 -1.60 -7.28 -4.06
CA VAL A 32 -1.53 -6.84 -2.67
C VAL A 32 -2.87 -6.32 -2.23
N TYR A 33 -3.24 -6.61 -1.00
CA TYR A 33 -4.33 -5.96 -0.30
C TYR A 33 -3.75 -4.87 0.59
N GLY A 34 -4.28 -3.66 0.49
CA GLY A 34 -3.72 -2.54 1.22
C GLY A 34 -4.49 -1.25 1.04
N ILE A 35 -4.03 -0.21 1.73
CA ILE A 35 -4.63 1.13 1.68
C ILE A 35 -3.92 1.95 0.61
N PRO A 36 -4.65 2.52 -0.37
CA PRO A 36 -4.07 3.49 -1.29
C PRO A 36 -3.80 4.81 -0.57
N VAL A 37 -2.58 5.32 -0.69
CA VAL A 37 -2.13 6.56 -0.06
C VAL A 37 -1.40 7.44 -1.07
N THR A 38 -1.27 8.74 -0.79
CA THR A 38 -0.42 9.63 -1.59
C THR A 38 1.01 9.63 -1.03
N THR A 39 1.99 9.91 -1.88
CA THR A 39 3.37 10.15 -1.42
C THR A 39 3.43 11.30 -0.42
N ASP A 40 2.61 12.32 -0.61
CA ASP A 40 2.62 13.53 0.22
C ASP A 40 2.10 13.24 1.62
N ALA A 41 1.02 12.46 1.77
CA ALA A 41 0.50 12.09 3.09
C ALA A 41 1.51 11.26 3.90
N LEU A 42 2.17 10.30 3.25
CA LEU A 42 3.25 9.52 3.89
C LEU A 42 4.45 10.40 4.25
N PHE A 43 4.80 11.36 3.41
CA PHE A 43 5.93 12.24 3.66
C PHE A 43 5.64 13.23 4.79
N ASP A 44 4.45 13.85 4.82
CA ASP A 44 4.00 14.73 5.89
C ASP A 44 4.00 14.00 7.24
N TYR A 45 3.58 12.74 7.25
CA TYR A 45 3.66 11.88 8.43
C TYR A 45 5.11 11.62 8.86
N ALA A 46 5.99 11.29 7.91
CA ALA A 46 7.41 11.13 8.19
C ALA A 46 8.04 12.42 8.75
N GLU A 47 7.64 13.59 8.24
CA GLU A 47 8.10 14.89 8.75
C GLU A 47 7.63 15.12 10.19
N TRP A 48 6.35 14.90 10.45
CA TRP A 48 5.77 15.02 11.80
C TRP A 48 6.46 14.08 12.80
N ALA A 49 6.75 12.85 12.40
CA ALA A 49 7.42 11.85 13.22
C ALA A 49 8.95 12.08 13.38
N GLY A 50 9.52 13.10 12.72
CA GLY A 50 10.96 13.35 12.73
C GLY A 50 11.79 12.31 11.97
N LEU A 51 11.15 11.52 11.11
CA LEU A 51 11.77 10.48 10.29
C LEU A 51 12.15 10.97 8.88
N ALA A 52 11.57 12.10 8.46
CA ALA A 52 11.80 12.66 7.13
C ALA A 52 13.28 12.94 6.88
N GLN A 53 13.75 12.37 5.78
CA GLN A 53 15.06 12.63 5.24
C GLN A 53 14.93 13.43 3.97
N TYR A 54 15.97 14.17 3.65
CA TYR A 54 16.05 14.93 2.42
C TYR A 54 17.39 14.73 1.78
N VAL A 55 17.41 14.74 0.45
CA VAL A 55 18.62 14.66 -0.36
C VAL A 55 18.87 16.00 -1.04
N GLY A 56 20.13 16.33 -1.28
CA GLY A 56 20.54 17.61 -1.86
C GLY A 56 21.13 18.58 -0.83
N ARG A 57 21.52 19.77 -1.30
CA ARG A 57 22.16 20.81 -0.48
C ARG A 57 21.50 22.17 -0.73
N GLY A 58 21.44 23.01 0.31
CA GLY A 58 20.89 24.36 0.21
C GLY A 58 19.44 24.36 -0.25
N THR A 59 19.12 25.18 -1.25
CA THR A 59 17.77 25.31 -1.82
C THR A 59 17.34 24.13 -2.68
N TRP A 60 18.24 23.20 -3.03
CA TRP A 60 17.93 22.00 -3.84
C TRP A 60 17.56 20.77 -2.98
N LYS A 61 17.16 21.00 -1.73
CA LYS A 61 16.76 19.96 -0.80
C LYS A 61 15.40 19.39 -1.25
N ARG A 62 15.33 18.10 -1.54
CA ARG A 62 14.09 17.39 -1.91
C ARG A 62 13.82 16.22 -0.96
N PRO A 63 12.55 15.83 -0.76
CA PRO A 63 12.18 14.63 -0.02
C PRO A 63 12.99 13.41 -0.46
N ASN A 64 13.55 12.69 0.51
CA ASN A 64 14.18 11.39 0.26
C ASN A 64 13.08 10.32 0.20
N PRO A 65 12.95 9.53 -0.89
CA PRO A 65 11.97 8.45 -0.98
C PRO A 65 12.04 7.43 0.18
N PHE A 66 13.23 7.21 0.76
CA PHE A 66 13.38 6.34 1.95
C PHE A 66 12.58 6.81 3.17
N SER A 67 12.11 8.06 3.20
CA SER A 67 11.23 8.56 4.27
C SER A 67 9.84 7.90 4.21
N LEU A 68 9.40 7.49 3.03
CA LEU A 68 8.10 6.84 2.84
C LEU A 68 8.12 5.42 3.43
N ASP A 69 9.18 4.66 3.19
CA ASP A 69 9.36 3.33 3.79
C ASP A 69 9.41 3.43 5.32
N LYS A 70 10.16 4.40 5.86
CA LYS A 70 10.22 4.64 7.32
C LYS A 70 8.87 5.01 7.94
N ALA A 71 8.03 5.76 7.23
CA ALA A 71 6.68 6.05 7.67
C ALA A 71 5.85 4.76 7.76
N VAL A 72 5.96 3.88 6.76
CA VAL A 72 5.29 2.57 6.80
C VAL A 72 5.85 1.68 7.91
N ASP A 73 7.16 1.65 8.12
CA ASP A 73 7.77 0.90 9.23
C ASP A 73 7.22 1.37 10.59
N LEU A 74 7.10 2.68 10.80
CA LEU A 74 6.53 3.24 12.04
C LEU A 74 5.05 2.84 12.23
N LEU A 75 4.25 2.91 11.16
CA LEU A 75 2.85 2.45 11.20
C LEU A 75 2.77 0.95 11.50
N SER A 76 3.66 0.16 10.89
CA SER A 76 3.80 -1.29 11.10
C SER A 76 4.08 -1.62 12.57
N ASP A 77 5.01 -0.90 13.19
CA ASP A 77 5.36 -1.04 14.61
C ASP A 77 4.17 -0.70 15.53
N TYR A 78 3.44 0.39 15.25
CA TYR A 78 2.27 0.76 16.05
C TYR A 78 1.16 -0.28 15.98
N CYS A 79 0.87 -0.78 14.78
CA CYS A 79 -0.15 -1.80 14.57
C CYS A 79 0.30 -3.20 14.99
N ARG A 80 1.60 -3.41 15.24
CA ARG A 80 2.23 -4.72 15.46
C ARG A 80 1.88 -5.71 14.36
N PHE A 81 1.94 -5.21 13.13
CA PHE A 81 1.54 -5.95 11.94
C PHE A 81 2.45 -5.56 10.78
N ASP A 82 3.06 -6.55 10.14
CA ASP A 82 4.03 -6.33 9.06
C ASP A 82 3.34 -5.63 7.87
N MET A 83 3.81 -4.43 7.53
CA MET A 83 3.32 -3.66 6.39
C MET A 83 4.46 -3.29 5.46
N TYR A 84 4.15 -3.12 4.17
CA TYR A 84 5.15 -2.79 3.18
C TYR A 84 4.68 -1.71 2.22
N LEU A 85 5.59 -0.81 1.83
CA LEU A 85 5.29 0.17 0.79
C LEU A 85 5.36 -0.49 -0.59
N LYS A 86 4.32 -0.32 -1.40
CA LYS A 86 4.26 -0.81 -2.79
C LYS A 86 3.84 0.28 -3.77
N THR A 87 4.32 0.11 -5.00
CA THR A 87 3.94 0.97 -6.13
C THR A 87 2.89 0.25 -6.97
N PRO A 88 1.73 0.86 -7.25
CA PRO A 88 0.72 0.26 -8.13
C PRO A 88 1.27 0.08 -9.55
N TYR A 89 0.79 -0.95 -10.26
CA TYR A 89 1.28 -1.30 -11.61
C TYR A 89 0.99 -0.22 -12.66
N LEU A 90 -0.19 0.40 -12.60
CA LEU A 90 -0.50 1.59 -13.39
C LEU A 90 -0.48 2.79 -12.45
N TYR A 91 0.25 3.84 -12.86
CA TYR A 91 0.19 5.14 -12.21
C TYR A 91 -1.27 5.59 -12.19
N LEU A 92 -1.90 5.45 -11.04
CA LEU A 92 -3.12 6.17 -10.72
C LEU A 92 -2.79 7.67 -10.94
N SER A 93 -3.76 8.49 -11.36
CA SER A 93 -3.56 9.87 -11.86
C SER A 93 -2.93 10.86 -10.87
N THR A 94 -2.61 10.37 -9.68
CA THR A 94 -2.00 11.01 -8.52
C THR A 94 -0.92 10.04 -8.05
N ARG A 95 0.26 10.51 -7.62
CA ARG A 95 1.38 9.63 -7.23
C ARG A 95 1.00 8.82 -5.99
N HIS A 96 0.36 7.69 -6.23
CA HIS A 96 -0.21 6.83 -5.22
C HIS A 96 0.75 5.70 -4.91
N CYS A 97 0.93 5.46 -3.62
CA CYS A 97 1.53 4.25 -3.07
C CYS A 97 0.42 3.39 -2.47
N ILE A 98 0.77 2.15 -2.16
CA ILE A 98 -0.08 1.23 -1.41
C ILE A 98 0.68 0.84 -0.14
N ILE A 99 0.03 0.97 1.01
CA ILE A 99 0.49 0.33 2.24
C ILE A 99 -0.07 -1.09 2.20
N GLU A 100 0.77 -2.05 1.78
CA GLU A 100 0.45 -3.47 1.77
C GLU A 100 0.28 -3.98 3.20
N MET A 101 -0.82 -4.67 3.44
CA MET A 101 -1.07 -5.45 4.64
C MET A 101 -0.79 -6.94 4.37
N TRP A 102 -1.31 -7.46 3.26
CA TRP A 102 -1.03 -8.82 2.82
C TRP A 102 -1.09 -8.92 1.30
N ASN A 103 -0.76 -10.09 0.77
CA ASN A 103 -0.83 -10.41 -0.64
C ASN A 103 -1.51 -11.76 -0.83
N ASN A 104 -1.80 -12.09 -2.09
CA ASN A 104 -2.50 -13.33 -2.44
C ASN A 104 -1.79 -14.62 -1.98
N TYR A 105 -0.50 -14.57 -1.63
CA TYR A 105 0.23 -15.73 -1.12
C TYR A 105 0.14 -15.94 0.39
N ASN A 106 -0.09 -14.87 1.15
CA ASN A 106 -0.11 -14.95 2.61
C ASN A 106 -1.46 -14.52 3.22
N TYR A 107 -2.44 -14.06 2.44
CA TYR A 107 -3.70 -13.57 3.01
C TYR A 107 -4.46 -14.63 3.82
N THR A 108 -4.33 -15.92 3.48
CA THR A 108 -4.95 -17.02 4.23
C THR A 108 -4.25 -17.30 5.56
N THR A 109 -2.94 -17.08 5.65
CA THR A 109 -2.13 -17.30 6.86
C THR A 109 -2.02 -16.06 7.73
N CYS A 110 -2.13 -14.87 7.13
CA CYS A 110 -2.18 -13.56 7.77
C CYS A 110 -3.60 -13.10 8.08
N GLN A 111 -4.61 -14.00 8.05
CA GLN A 111 -6.00 -13.63 8.35
C GLN A 111 -6.09 -12.99 9.74
N THR A 112 -6.26 -11.67 9.75
CA THR A 112 -6.68 -10.92 10.92
C THR A 112 -8.20 -10.90 10.96
N ASP A 113 -8.78 -10.92 12.15
CA ASP A 113 -10.24 -10.75 12.25
C ASP A 113 -10.68 -9.38 11.69
N ALA A 114 -11.96 -9.29 11.29
CA ALA A 114 -12.49 -8.08 10.66
C ALA A 114 -12.43 -6.84 11.56
N LYS A 115 -12.44 -7.04 12.89
CA LYS A 115 -12.34 -5.93 13.84
C LYS A 115 -10.91 -5.38 13.86
N PHE A 116 -9.90 -6.24 13.91
CA PHE A 116 -8.50 -5.82 13.84
C PHE A 116 -8.19 -5.07 12.53
N LEU A 117 -8.65 -5.60 11.39
CA LEU A 117 -8.49 -4.91 10.10
C LEU A 117 -9.13 -3.52 10.12
N ALA A 118 -10.35 -3.40 10.66
CA ALA A 118 -11.04 -2.12 10.75
C ALA A 118 -10.32 -1.13 11.69
N GLU A 119 -9.79 -1.60 12.82
CA GLU A 119 -9.02 -0.78 13.77
C GLU A 119 -7.69 -0.31 13.16
N MET A 120 -6.94 -1.20 12.51
CA MET A 120 -5.72 -0.88 11.79
C MET A 120 -5.97 0.12 10.67
N THR A 121 -7.03 -0.08 9.87
CA THR A 121 -7.40 0.81 8.78
C THR A 121 -7.72 2.22 9.29
N ARG A 122 -8.55 2.32 10.33
CA ARG A 122 -8.89 3.62 10.95
C ARG A 122 -7.68 4.32 11.55
N PHE A 123 -6.78 3.56 12.19
CA PHE A 123 -5.55 4.10 12.71
C PHE A 123 -4.70 4.73 11.60
N ILE A 124 -4.43 3.99 10.52
CA ILE A 124 -3.64 4.49 9.38
C ILE A 124 -4.32 5.71 8.75
N GLN A 125 -5.63 5.66 8.53
CA GLN A 125 -6.39 6.80 7.98
C GLN A 125 -6.31 8.03 8.86
N SER A 126 -6.38 7.88 10.18
CA SER A 126 -6.24 8.97 11.15
C SER A 126 -4.84 9.57 11.13
N GLU A 127 -3.81 8.73 11.25
CA GLU A 127 -2.40 9.17 11.28
C GLU A 127 -2.00 9.91 10.01
N LEU A 128 -2.45 9.42 8.85
CA LEU A 128 -2.15 9.99 7.54
C LEU A 128 -3.17 11.03 7.06
N ARG A 129 -4.18 11.36 7.88
CA ARG A 129 -5.27 12.32 7.57
C ARG A 129 -5.97 12.02 6.24
N LEU A 130 -6.23 10.74 5.98
CA LEU A 130 -6.86 10.26 4.76
C LEU A 130 -8.37 10.40 4.80
N ASP A 131 -8.99 10.58 3.63
CA ASP A 131 -10.44 10.50 3.49
C ASP A 131 -10.89 9.03 3.55
N GLU A 132 -11.67 8.70 4.59
CA GLU A 132 -12.19 7.35 4.81
C GLU A 132 -12.99 6.82 3.62
N ALA A 133 -13.72 7.68 2.90
CA ALA A 133 -14.58 7.26 1.80
C ALA A 133 -13.78 6.76 0.58
N THR A 134 -12.56 7.27 0.41
CA THR A 134 -11.74 7.02 -0.78
C THR A 134 -10.51 6.15 -0.52
N THR A 135 -10.19 5.86 0.76
CA THR A 135 -8.99 5.12 1.16
C THR A 135 -9.28 3.80 1.86
N GLN A 136 -10.39 3.14 1.49
CA GLN A 136 -10.67 1.80 1.97
C GLN A 136 -9.65 0.78 1.41
N PRO A 137 -9.26 -0.25 2.19
CA PRO A 137 -8.36 -1.27 1.71
C PRO A 137 -8.95 -2.06 0.53
N LYS A 138 -8.15 -2.27 -0.51
CA LYS A 138 -8.54 -2.98 -1.73
C LYS A 138 -7.40 -3.84 -2.24
N TRP A 139 -7.69 -4.70 -3.21
CA TRP A 139 -6.71 -5.48 -3.95
C TRP A 139 -6.17 -4.70 -5.14
N PHE A 140 -4.84 -4.72 -5.31
CA PHE A 140 -4.15 -3.99 -6.36
C PHE A 140 -3.11 -4.88 -7.05
N PHE A 141 -2.97 -4.67 -8.35
CA PHE A 141 -1.76 -5.07 -9.06
C PHE A 141 -0.64 -4.08 -8.74
N VAL A 142 0.54 -4.60 -8.44
CA VAL A 142 1.73 -3.80 -8.14
C VAL A 142 2.79 -3.97 -9.22
N ALA A 143 3.66 -2.97 -9.34
CA ALA A 143 4.90 -3.10 -10.09
C ALA A 143 5.87 -3.97 -9.27
N GLU A 144 6.31 -5.08 -9.86
CA GLU A 144 7.36 -5.97 -9.33
C GLU A 144 8.65 -5.80 -10.14
#